data_AF-A0A1Y3MZJ6-F1
#
_entry.id   AF-A0A1Y3MZJ6-F1
#
_cell.length_a   1.000
_cell.length_b   1.000
_cell.length_c   1.000
_cell.angle_alpha   90.00
_cell.angle_beta   90.00
_cell.angle_gamma   90.00
#
_symmetry.space_group_name_H-M   'P 1'
#
loop_
_entity.id
_entity.type
_entity.pdbx_description
1 polymer ?
#
loop_
_entity_poly.entity_id
_entity_poly.type
_entity_poly.pdbx_seq_one_letter_code
_entity_poly.pdbx_strand_id
1 'polypeptide(L)'
;MTINLKISLENNVDNIVIENNELKFIIRECKSEQIKMFIKKTQFYYCENPICDEYCPIYNETAVCVKGNTENMNVAELNHCECVSGWKGNKCQDKDFVVI
;
A
#
# COMPACT_ATOMS: atom_id res chain seq x y z
N MET A 1 -10.51 -10.81 -4.60
CA MET A 1 -11.81 -11.11 -3.93
C MET A 1 -12.95 -10.33 -4.60
N THR A 2 -14.17 -10.87 -4.65
CA THR A 2 -15.34 -10.18 -5.24
C THR A 2 -16.41 -9.96 -4.18
N ILE A 3 -17.01 -8.77 -4.17
CA ILE A 3 -18.07 -8.37 -3.23
C ILE A 3 -19.24 -7.81 -4.04
N ASN A 4 -20.45 -8.26 -3.74
CA ASN A 4 -21.67 -7.68 -4.29
C ASN A 4 -22.28 -6.78 -3.21
N LEU A 5 -22.37 -5.48 -3.49
CA LEU A 5 -22.99 -4.50 -2.61
C LEU A 5 -24.39 -4.19 -3.11
N LYS A 6 -25.36 -4.24 -2.20
CA LYS A 6 -26.74 -3.82 -2.44
C LYS A 6 -26.96 -2.49 -1.74
N ILE A 7 -27.29 -1.46 -2.51
CA ILE A 7 -27.56 -0.11 -2.00
C ILE A 7 -29.06 0.13 -2.06
N SER A 8 -29.62 0.71 -0.99
CA SER A 8 -30.98 1.24 -0.95
C SER A 8 -30.90 2.72 -0.58
N LEU A 9 -31.54 3.58 -1.37
CA LEU A 9 -31.72 5.00 -1.08
C LEU A 9 -33.20 5.32 -1.16
N GLU A 10 -33.73 6.01 -0.14
CA GLU A 10 -35.12 6.45 -0.09
C GLU A 10 -35.13 7.97 0.14
N ASN A 11 -35.75 8.72 -0.77
CA ASN A 11 -35.92 10.16 -0.68
C ASN A 11 -37.41 10.49 -0.79
N ASN A 12 -37.92 11.25 0.19
CA ASN A 12 -39.35 11.57 0.33
C ASN A 12 -39.74 12.92 -0.29
N VAL A 13 -38.80 13.65 -0.92
CA VAL A 13 -39.04 15.02 -1.41
C VAL A 13 -38.85 15.15 -2.92
N ASP A 14 -37.85 14.46 -3.49
CA ASP A 14 -37.58 14.39 -4.92
C ASP A 14 -37.43 12.93 -5.34
N ASN A 15 -38.06 12.52 -6.45
CA ASN A 15 -38.12 11.14 -6.96
C ASN A 15 -36.73 10.58 -7.37
N ILE A 16 -35.84 10.35 -6.42
CA ILE A 16 -34.57 9.64 -6.63
C ILE A 16 -34.83 8.18 -6.28
N VAL A 17 -35.10 7.36 -7.30
CA VAL A 17 -35.26 5.91 -7.16
C VAL A 17 -33.93 5.25 -7.53
N ILE A 18 -33.29 4.60 -6.56
CA ILE A 18 -32.17 3.69 -6.81
C ILE A 18 -32.69 2.26 -6.68
N GLU A 19 -33.11 1.68 -7.79
CA GLU A 19 -33.57 0.30 -7.81
C GLU A 19 -32.38 -0.65 -7.79
N ASN A 20 -32.12 -1.29 -6.63
CA ASN A 20 -31.40 -2.56 -6.44
C ASN A 20 -30.30 -2.92 -7.47
N ASN A 21 -29.43 -1.99 -7.80
CA ASN A 21 -28.28 -2.28 -8.64
C ASN A 21 -27.23 -2.99 -7.78
N GLU A 22 -27.06 -4.29 -7.98
CA GLU A 22 -25.95 -5.03 -7.39
C GLU A 22 -24.64 -4.48 -7.95
N LEU A 23 -23.91 -3.75 -7.13
CA LEU A 23 -22.60 -3.23 -7.50
C LEU A 23 -21.56 -4.30 -7.22
N LYS A 24 -20.93 -4.78 -8.29
CA LYS A 24 -19.82 -5.74 -8.20
C LYS A 24 -18.51 -5.00 -7.97
N PHE A 25 -17.94 -5.17 -6.78
CA PHE A 25 -16.63 -4.67 -6.42
C PHE A 25 -15.59 -5.78 -6.46
N ILE A 26 -14.40 -5.44 -6.97
CA ILE A 26 -13.26 -6.35 -7.02
C ILE A 26 -12.17 -5.75 -6.13
N ILE A 27 -11.88 -6.43 -5.02
CA ILE A 27 -10.67 -6.15 -4.23
C ILE A 27 -9.52 -6.86 -4.93
N ARG A 28 -8.59 -6.06 -5.45
CA ARG A 28 -7.36 -6.54 -6.07
C ARG A 28 -6.37 -7.00 -5.00
N GLU A 29 -5.57 -8.00 -5.33
CA GLU A 29 -4.47 -8.42 -4.47
C GLU A 29 -3.44 -7.29 -4.32
N CYS A 30 -2.81 -7.25 -3.14
CA CYS A 30 -1.69 -6.34 -2.90
C CYS A 30 -0.52 -6.71 -3.82
N LYS A 31 0.20 -5.70 -4.28
CA LYS A 31 1.45 -5.94 -5.01
C LYS A 31 2.49 -6.54 -4.06
N SER A 32 3.52 -7.17 -4.62
CA SER A 32 4.58 -7.84 -3.86
C SER A 32 5.30 -6.93 -2.88
N GLU A 33 5.44 -5.66 -3.20
CA GLU A 33 6.10 -4.62 -2.41
C GLU A 33 5.20 -4.01 -1.33
N GLN A 34 3.90 -4.28 -1.37
CA GLN A 34 2.93 -3.73 -0.43
C GLN A 34 2.67 -4.68 0.75
N ILE A 35 2.27 -4.10 1.88
CA ILE A 35 1.89 -4.81 3.09
C ILE A 35 0.38 -5.01 3.07
N LYS A 36 -0.06 -6.25 3.29
CA LYS A 36 -1.47 -6.60 3.42
C LYS A 36 -1.93 -6.35 4.86
N MET A 37 -2.88 -5.44 5.03
CA MET A 37 -3.44 -5.02 6.31
C MET A 37 -4.87 -5.54 6.45
N PHE A 38 -5.11 -6.39 7.45
CA PHE A 38 -6.40 -7.00 7.70
C PHE A 38 -7.26 -6.12 8.60
N ILE A 39 -8.50 -5.90 8.19
CA ILE A 39 -9.48 -5.15 8.98
C ILE A 39 -9.98 -6.08 10.09
N LYS A 40 -9.78 -5.67 11.35
CA LYS A 40 -10.12 -6.45 12.55
C LYS A 40 -11.53 -7.03 12.45
N LYS A 41 -11.65 -8.33 12.74
CA LYS A 41 -12.92 -9.08 12.77
C LYS A 41 -13.63 -9.17 11.41
N THR A 42 -12.92 -8.92 10.30
CA THR A 42 -13.44 -9.14 8.95
C THR A 42 -12.46 -9.98 8.13
N GLN A 43 -12.92 -10.49 6.99
CA GLN A 43 -12.07 -11.14 5.99
C GLN A 43 -11.44 -10.13 5.00
N PHE A 44 -11.73 -8.84 5.17
CA PHE A 44 -11.29 -7.81 4.25
C PHE A 44 -9.90 -7.30 4.62
N TYR A 45 -9.18 -6.86 3.59
CA TYR A 45 -7.86 -6.26 3.72
C TYR A 45 -7.75 -5.04 2.83
N TYR A 46 -6.76 -4.20 3.14
CA TYR A 46 -6.28 -3.14 2.28
C TYR A 46 -4.76 -3.22 2.19
N CYS A 47 -4.19 -2.52 1.22
CA CYS A 47 -2.75 -2.57 0.95
C CYS A 47 -2.13 -1.24 1.32
N GLU A 48 -1.03 -1.28 2.06
CA GLU A 48 -0.23 -0.10 2.37
C GLU A 48 1.16 -0.23 1.76
N ASN A 49 1.75 0.90 1.39
CA ASN A 49 3.18 0.95 1.10
C ASN A 49 3.96 0.92 2.41
N PRO A 50 5.14 0.29 2.44
CA PRO A 50 5.94 0.22 3.65
C PRO A 50 6.35 1.62 4.12
N ILE A 51 6.23 1.84 5.42
CA ILE A 51 6.70 3.06 6.10
C ILE A 51 8.17 2.85 6.44
N CYS A 52 9.04 3.75 6.00
CA CYS A 52 10.44 3.78 6.39
C CYS A 52 10.74 5.02 7.23
N ASP A 53 11.88 4.96 7.91
CA ASP A 53 12.44 6.07 8.64
C ASP A 53 12.69 7.30 7.74
N GLU A 54 12.60 8.50 8.33
CA GLU A 54 12.78 9.79 7.66
C GLU A 54 14.15 9.98 6.99
N TYR A 55 15.17 9.25 7.46
CA TYR A 55 16.52 9.26 6.88
C TYR A 55 16.64 8.44 5.60
N CYS A 56 15.60 7.68 5.21
CA CYS A 56 15.57 6.97 3.94
C CYS A 56 15.29 7.96 2.78
N PRO A 57 16.22 8.17 1.84
CA PRO A 57 16.14 9.23 0.83
C PRO A 57 15.23 8.86 -0.36
N ILE A 58 14.01 8.40 -0.08
CA ILE A 58 13.03 7.95 -1.09
C ILE A 58 12.68 9.10 -2.04
N TYR A 59 12.55 10.33 -1.52
CA TYR A 59 12.25 11.53 -2.32
C TYR A 59 13.35 11.90 -3.32
N ASN A 60 14.59 11.48 -3.05
CA ASN A 60 15.72 11.71 -3.96
C ASN A 60 15.83 10.60 -5.01
N GLU A 61 14.94 9.61 -4.98
CA GLU A 61 14.95 8.43 -5.85
C GLU A 61 16.25 7.61 -5.77
N THR A 62 17.01 7.76 -4.67
CA THR A 62 18.26 7.00 -4.43
C THR A 62 18.05 5.77 -3.55
N ALA A 63 16.86 5.63 -2.97
CA ALA A 63 16.47 4.51 -2.14
C ALA A 63 15.01 4.12 -2.36
N VAL A 64 14.69 2.88 -2.01
CA VAL A 64 13.34 2.35 -1.93
C VAL A 64 13.07 1.86 -0.52
N CYS A 65 11.83 2.03 -0.07
CA CYS A 65 11.38 1.41 1.17
C CYS A 65 10.89 0.01 0.86
N VAL A 66 11.52 -0.99 1.48
CA VAL A 66 11.20 -2.40 1.28
C VAL A 66 10.49 -2.92 2.52
N LYS A 67 9.36 -3.58 2.29
CA LYS A 67 8.56 -4.13 3.39
C LYS A 67 9.31 -5.24 4.13
N GLY A 68 9.06 -5.32 5.43
CA GLY A 68 9.49 -6.46 6.23
C GLY A 68 8.70 -7.75 5.95
N ASN A 69 9.02 -8.78 6.72
CA ASN A 69 8.32 -10.08 6.67
C ASN A 69 7.05 -10.11 7.53
N THR A 70 6.78 -9.05 8.30
CA THR A 70 5.63 -9.00 9.20
C THR A 70 4.39 -8.55 8.45
N GLU A 71 3.36 -9.40 8.45
CA GLU A 71 2.04 -9.03 7.93
C GLU A 71 1.23 -8.23 8.96
N ASN A 72 0.27 -7.45 8.48
CA ASN A 72 -0.68 -6.71 9.32
C ASN A 72 -0.05 -5.69 10.30
N MET A 73 1.20 -5.28 10.05
CA MET A 73 1.90 -4.26 10.80
C MET A 73 2.78 -3.48 9.82
N ASN A 74 2.70 -2.15 9.87
CA ASN A 74 3.46 -1.26 9.01
C ASN A 74 4.11 -0.18 9.88
N VAL A 75 5.29 -0.47 10.40
CA VAL A 75 6.06 0.43 11.26
C VAL A 75 7.49 0.48 10.76
N ALA A 76 8.16 1.62 10.94
CA ALA A 76 9.47 1.89 10.33
C ALA A 76 10.53 0.87 10.74
N GLU A 77 10.48 0.37 11.96
CA GLU A 77 11.45 -0.56 12.55
C GLU A 77 11.38 -1.97 11.94
N LEU A 78 10.26 -2.30 11.29
CA LEU A 78 10.06 -3.61 10.65
C LEU A 78 10.33 -3.57 9.14
N ASN A 79 10.41 -2.38 8.55
CA ASN A 79 10.73 -2.18 7.15
C ASN A 79 12.20 -1.76 7.03
N HIS A 80 12.76 -1.80 5.82
CA HIS A 80 14.14 -1.38 5.61
C HIS A 80 14.29 -0.50 4.38
N CYS A 81 15.25 0.42 4.47
CA CYS A 81 15.65 1.27 3.38
C CYS A 81 16.72 0.53 2.56
N GLU A 82 16.49 0.37 1.26
CA GLU A 82 17.45 -0.24 0.33
C GLU A 82 17.87 0.79 -0.71
N CYS A 83 19.17 0.94 -0.94
CA CYS A 83 19.65 1.81 -2.00
C CYS A 83 19.33 1.23 -3.37
N VAL A 84 18.85 2.07 -4.27
CA VAL A 84 18.67 1.65 -5.66
C VAL A 84 20.02 1.42 -6.33
N SER A 85 20.04 0.58 -7.36
CA SER A 85 21.28 0.25 -8.06
C SER A 85 22.04 1.50 -8.53
N GLY A 86 23.34 1.54 -8.25
CA GLY A 86 24.20 2.70 -8.52
C GLY A 86 24.31 3.69 -7.36
N TRP A 87 23.70 3.42 -6.20
CA TRP A 87 23.84 4.18 -4.98
C TRP A 87 24.27 3.30 -3.80
N LYS A 88 25.02 3.88 -2.86
CA LYS A 88 25.53 3.23 -1.66
C LYS A 88 25.70 4.21 -0.49
N GLY A 89 26.11 3.67 0.65
CA GLY A 89 26.24 4.40 1.91
C GLY A 89 24.96 4.34 2.75
N ASN A 90 25.07 4.70 4.02
CA ASN A 90 23.98 4.54 4.99
C ASN A 90 22.72 5.36 4.65
N LYS A 91 22.85 6.40 3.84
CA LYS A 91 21.74 7.24 3.34
C LYS A 91 21.73 7.29 1.81
N CYS A 92 22.25 6.26 1.14
CA CYS A 92 22.31 6.16 -0.31
C CYS A 92 22.80 7.44 -0.99
N GLN A 93 23.77 8.12 -0.36
CA GLN A 93 24.26 9.43 -0.76
C GLN A 93 25.42 9.36 -1.76
N ASP A 94 26.08 8.20 -1.81
CA ASP A 94 27.27 8.00 -2.62
C ASP A 94 26.90 7.21 -3.87
N LYS A 95 27.40 7.63 -5.03
CA LYS A 95 27.26 6.84 -6.25
C LYS A 95 28.18 5.62 -6.18
N ASP A 96 27.65 4.47 -6.54
CA ASP A 96 28.43 3.25 -6.65
C ASP A 96 29.07 3.14 -8.04
N PHE A 97 30.23 3.77 -8.19
CA PHE A 97 31.01 3.67 -9.41
C PHE A 97 31.77 2.34 -9.45
N VAL A 98 31.51 1.54 -10.48
CA VAL A 98 32.42 0.46 -10.86
C VAL A 98 33.63 1.10 -11.54
N VAL A 99 34.80 0.98 -10.93
CA VAL A 99 36.06 1.26 -11.64
C VAL A 99 36.28 0.10 -12.60
N ILE A 100 36.07 0.35 -13.89
CA ILE A 100 36.33 -0.59 -14.99
C ILE A 100 37.78 -0.42 -15.44
#